data_AF-A0A0E0J317-F1
#
_entry.id   AF-A0A0E0J317-F1
#
_cell.length_a   1.000
_cell.length_b   1.000
_cell.length_c   1.000
_cell.angle_alpha   90.00
_cell.angle_beta   90.00
_cell.angle_gamma   90.00
#
_symmetry.space_group_name_H-M   'P 1'
#
loop_
_entity.id
_entity.type
_entity.pdbx_description
1 polymer ?
#
loop_
_entity_poly.entity_id
_entity_poly.type
_entity_poly.pdbx_seq_one_letter_code
_entity_poly.pdbx_strand_id
1 'polypeptide(L)'
;MATIEIMGRGSYRSMRAATWDWYLTHPLVFQGFPILYCNAPMFKLRFMPILFAATHHNFATPCNFQDIKIVIEQKLGKDLHSIFLEFDEHPIAAASIAQVHRGRLNNNQEVAVKVQYPGLERRMKIDIMTMSFLSKSLSWIFPDYRFEKLLTEFERTMSMELDFTQEAKNSERTASCFRKNNVVKVPCVFWELTSKEVLTMEFCSGYKVDNLDSLRKADISPTKVAEALIELFGEMIFVHGFVHGDPHPGNILVSPQGQGKFSLVLLDHGIYKELDQKFRLDYCQLWKALILLDSQKILELGEQFGVGKYAKYFPVIFTGRTIERYYWIL
;
A
#
# COMPACT_ATOMS: atom_id res chain seq x y z
N MET A 1 -21.49 1.24 -8.89
CA MET A 1 -22.83 1.13 -8.28
C MET A 1 -23.35 -0.31 -8.29
N ALA A 2 -23.27 -1.05 -9.40
CA ALA A 2 -23.70 -2.46 -9.49
C ALA A 2 -23.10 -3.39 -8.40
N THR A 3 -21.83 -3.24 -8.05
CA THR A 3 -21.14 -4.04 -7.02
C THR A 3 -21.71 -3.83 -5.61
N ILE A 4 -22.05 -2.58 -5.26
CA ILE A 4 -22.68 -2.22 -3.98
C ILE A 4 -24.15 -2.63 -3.96
N GLU A 5 -24.84 -2.55 -5.10
CA GLU A 5 -26.23 -3.03 -5.24
C GLU A 5 -26.33 -4.55 -5.02
N ILE A 6 -25.35 -5.33 -5.49
CA ILE A 6 -25.30 -6.79 -5.29
C ILE A 6 -25.06 -7.17 -3.82
N MET A 7 -24.28 -6.38 -3.07
CA MET A 7 -24.18 -6.55 -1.61
C MET A 7 -25.49 -6.19 -0.90
N GLY A 8 -26.29 -5.28 -1.47
CA GLY A 8 -27.42 -4.66 -0.79
C GLY A 8 -26.92 -3.68 0.30
N ARG A 9 -27.55 -2.49 0.38
CA ARG A 9 -27.15 -1.46 1.36
C ARG A 9 -27.17 -1.97 2.81
N GLY A 10 -28.02 -2.95 3.11
CA GLY A 10 -28.09 -3.65 4.40
C GLY A 10 -26.87 -4.53 4.67
N SER A 11 -26.46 -5.40 3.75
CA SER A 11 -25.29 -6.28 3.97
C SER A 11 -23.97 -5.53 3.93
N TYR A 12 -23.88 -4.41 3.21
CA TYR A 12 -22.72 -3.51 3.32
C TYR A 12 -22.61 -2.90 4.72
N ARG A 13 -23.73 -2.50 5.35
CA ARG A 13 -23.75 -2.04 6.75
C ARG A 13 -23.45 -3.17 7.74
N SER A 14 -23.95 -4.39 7.50
CA SER A 14 -23.62 -5.55 8.32
C SER A 14 -22.17 -6.01 8.16
N MET A 15 -21.58 -5.87 6.97
CA MET A 15 -20.14 -6.08 6.74
C MET A 15 -19.35 -5.06 7.57
N ARG A 16 -19.71 -3.77 7.52
CA ARG A 16 -19.11 -2.73 8.37
C ARG A 16 -19.23 -3.06 9.85
N ALA A 17 -20.38 -3.54 10.32
CA ALA A 17 -20.60 -3.88 11.73
C ALA A 17 -19.81 -5.14 12.14
N ALA A 18 -19.72 -6.15 11.27
CA ALA A 18 -18.96 -7.37 11.54
C ALA A 18 -17.44 -7.15 11.51
N THR A 19 -16.93 -6.27 10.63
CA THR A 19 -15.54 -5.79 10.71
C THR A 19 -15.31 -4.92 11.94
N TRP A 20 -16.32 -4.20 12.42
CA TRP A 20 -16.25 -3.34 13.61
C TRP A 20 -16.14 -4.10 14.94
N ASP A 21 -17.00 -5.10 15.18
CA ASP A 21 -16.93 -5.92 16.42
C ASP A 21 -15.62 -6.73 16.51
N TRP A 22 -15.07 -7.12 15.36
CA TRP A 22 -13.79 -7.80 15.30
C TRP A 22 -12.59 -6.83 15.46
N TYR A 23 -12.70 -5.60 14.96
CA TYR A 23 -11.70 -4.53 15.12
C TYR A 23 -11.46 -4.16 16.59
N LEU A 24 -12.52 -4.06 17.39
CA LEU A 24 -12.41 -3.76 18.83
C LEU A 24 -11.74 -4.89 19.63
N THR A 25 -11.70 -6.10 19.08
CA THR A 25 -11.14 -7.29 19.76
C THR A 25 -9.76 -7.72 19.25
N HIS A 26 -9.34 -7.29 18.04
CA HIS A 26 -8.09 -7.74 17.39
C HIS A 26 -7.33 -6.62 16.62
N PRO A 27 -6.85 -5.56 17.29
CA PRO A 27 -6.22 -4.39 16.65
C PRO A 27 -4.92 -4.67 15.87
N LEU A 28 -4.25 -5.80 16.12
CA LEU A 28 -3.01 -6.20 15.44
C LEU A 28 -3.24 -6.65 13.98
N VAL A 29 -4.49 -6.92 13.58
CA VAL A 29 -4.79 -7.44 12.23
C VAL A 29 -5.12 -6.34 11.23
N PHE A 30 -5.04 -5.06 11.61
CA PHE A 30 -5.08 -3.98 10.62
C PHE A 30 -3.85 -3.96 9.72
N GLN A 31 -2.70 -4.50 10.17
CA GLN A 31 -1.62 -4.85 9.25
C GLN A 31 -2.18 -5.79 8.16
N GLY A 32 -3.01 -6.77 8.55
CA GLY A 32 -3.63 -7.82 7.73
C GLY A 32 -4.67 -7.41 6.70
N PHE A 33 -5.45 -6.34 6.85
CA PHE A 33 -6.65 -6.12 6.01
C PHE A 33 -6.37 -5.83 4.51
N PRO A 34 -5.31 -5.08 4.16
CA PRO A 34 -4.75 -5.03 2.81
C PRO A 34 -3.64 -6.08 2.59
N ILE A 35 -2.96 -6.49 3.66
CA ILE A 35 -1.95 -7.57 3.62
C ILE A 35 -2.57 -8.88 3.17
N LEU A 36 -3.85 -9.17 3.39
CA LEU A 36 -4.44 -10.47 3.06
C LEU A 36 -4.57 -10.70 1.54
N TYR A 37 -4.66 -9.62 0.77
CA TYR A 37 -4.56 -9.65 -0.69
C TYR A 37 -3.12 -9.82 -1.19
N CYS A 38 -2.14 -9.32 -0.42
CA CYS A 38 -0.72 -9.41 -0.74
C CYS A 38 0.01 -10.59 -0.04
N ASN A 39 -0.63 -11.25 0.93
CA ASN A 39 -0.08 -12.28 1.82
C ASN A 39 -1.10 -13.41 1.97
N ALA A 40 -1.44 -14.06 0.86
CA ALA A 40 -1.87 -15.45 0.95
C ALA A 40 -0.79 -16.24 1.75
N PRO A 41 -1.14 -17.05 2.76
CA PRO A 41 -0.19 -17.63 3.72
C PRO A 41 0.84 -18.63 3.16
N MET A 42 0.92 -18.80 1.84
CA MET A 42 1.88 -19.73 1.21
C MET A 42 3.24 -19.08 0.90
N PHE A 43 3.40 -17.78 1.14
CA PHE A 43 4.64 -17.03 0.83
C PHE A 43 5.46 -16.61 2.05
N LYS A 44 5.04 -16.97 3.28
CA LYS A 44 5.67 -16.50 4.52
C LYS A 44 6.80 -17.38 5.09
N LEU A 45 7.19 -18.47 4.42
CA LEU A 45 8.34 -19.25 4.87
C LEU A 45 9.57 -19.00 3.99
N ARG A 46 10.49 -18.19 4.57
CA ARG A 46 11.95 -18.40 4.53
C ARG A 46 12.83 -17.50 3.63
N PHE A 47 12.50 -16.22 3.47
CA PHE A 47 13.49 -15.18 3.08
C PHE A 47 13.21 -13.84 3.77
N MET A 48 13.33 -13.86 5.11
CA MET A 48 12.99 -12.75 6.00
C MET A 48 14.03 -11.63 6.23
N PRO A 49 15.28 -11.62 5.68
CA PRO A 49 16.16 -10.46 5.92
C PRO A 49 15.99 -9.30 4.92
N ILE A 50 15.82 -9.56 3.62
CA ILE A 50 15.95 -8.53 2.57
C ILE A 50 14.62 -7.81 2.27
N LEU A 51 13.50 -8.54 2.19
CA LEU A 51 12.16 -7.95 2.05
C LEU A 51 11.67 -7.23 3.33
N PHE A 52 12.20 -7.63 4.49
CA PHE A 52 11.89 -6.98 5.77
C PHE A 52 12.60 -5.63 5.91
N ALA A 53 13.79 -5.49 5.29
CA ALA A 53 14.49 -4.21 5.18
C ALA A 53 13.79 -3.25 4.20
N ALA A 54 13.13 -3.77 3.16
CA ALA A 54 12.35 -2.97 2.22
C ALA A 54 11.10 -2.31 2.86
N THR A 55 10.51 -2.96 3.86
CA THR A 55 9.24 -2.55 4.51
C THR A 55 9.41 -1.72 5.77
N HIS A 56 10.62 -1.65 6.35
CA HIS A 56 10.90 -0.83 7.54
C HIS A 56 11.32 0.59 7.17
N HIS A 57 10.33 1.42 6.84
CA HIS A 57 10.45 2.85 6.49
C HIS A 57 10.95 3.79 7.62
N ASN A 58 11.48 3.28 8.73
CA ASN A 58 11.84 4.11 9.90
C ASN A 58 13.30 3.95 10.41
N PHE A 59 14.15 3.13 9.79
CA PHE A 59 15.52 2.88 10.29
C PHE A 59 16.59 2.71 9.21
N ALA A 60 16.39 3.25 8.00
CA ALA A 60 17.47 3.33 7.03
C ALA A 60 18.39 4.51 7.39
N THR A 61 19.69 4.26 7.50
CA THR A 61 20.68 5.34 7.65
C THR A 61 20.61 6.21 6.40
N PRO A 62 20.29 7.51 6.53
CA PRO A 62 20.19 8.39 5.37
C PRO A 62 21.54 8.52 4.68
N CYS A 63 21.50 8.69 3.37
CA CYS A 63 22.65 9.01 2.56
C CYS A 63 23.11 10.45 2.82
N ASN A 64 24.38 10.72 2.54
CA ASN A 64 24.92 12.07 2.67
C ASN A 64 24.17 13.03 1.73
N PHE A 65 23.83 14.21 2.22
CA PHE A 65 23.09 15.19 1.44
C PHE A 65 23.80 15.58 0.13
N GLN A 66 25.13 15.63 0.08
CA GLN A 66 25.86 15.96 -1.15
C GLN A 66 25.60 14.96 -2.26
N ASP A 67 25.51 13.67 -1.93
CA ASP A 67 25.18 12.63 -2.91
C ASP A 67 23.75 12.78 -3.43
N ILE A 68 22.82 13.14 -2.55
CA ILE A 68 21.41 13.40 -2.90
C ILE A 68 21.28 14.64 -3.77
N LYS A 69 21.98 15.73 -3.42
CA LYS A 69 22.03 16.96 -4.21
C LYS A 69 22.49 16.66 -5.64
N ILE A 70 23.55 15.87 -5.80
CA ILE A 70 24.04 15.44 -7.12
C ILE A 70 22.94 14.72 -7.90
N VAL A 71 22.20 13.80 -7.28
CA VAL A 71 21.08 13.10 -7.94
C VAL A 71 20.00 14.09 -8.38
N ILE A 72 19.59 15.02 -7.51
CA ILE A 72 18.56 16.02 -7.84
C ILE A 72 19.01 16.86 -9.05
N GLU A 73 20.22 17.42 -9.00
CA GLU A 73 20.71 18.33 -10.04
C GLU A 73 20.91 17.62 -11.39
N GLN A 74 21.43 16.39 -11.37
CA GLN A 74 21.61 15.60 -12.59
C GLN A 74 20.27 15.21 -13.22
N LYS A 75 19.27 14.87 -12.41
CA LYS A 75 18.00 14.33 -12.91
C LYS A 75 16.98 15.40 -13.26
N LEU A 76 17.06 16.57 -12.63
CA LEU A 76 16.23 17.73 -12.95
C LEU A 76 16.92 18.71 -13.91
N GLY A 77 18.23 18.55 -14.16
CA GLY A 77 18.98 19.37 -15.13
C GLY A 77 19.15 20.83 -14.71
N LYS A 78 19.01 21.13 -13.41
CA LYS A 78 19.03 22.47 -12.83
C LYS A 78 19.75 22.42 -11.48
N ASP A 79 20.44 23.50 -11.11
CA ASP A 79 21.06 23.65 -9.80
C ASP A 79 20.00 23.69 -8.70
N LEU A 80 20.27 23.07 -7.54
CA LEU A 80 19.31 22.96 -6.45
C LEU A 80 18.77 24.33 -6.02
N HIS A 81 19.63 25.35 -5.93
CA HIS A 81 19.25 26.70 -5.50
C HIS A 81 18.46 27.46 -6.57
N SER A 82 18.51 27.01 -7.83
CA SER A 82 17.67 27.59 -8.89
C SER A 82 16.22 27.10 -8.83
N ILE A 83 16.01 25.91 -8.25
CA ILE A 83 14.69 25.26 -8.13
C ILE A 83 14.02 25.64 -6.80
N PHE A 84 14.78 25.56 -5.71
CA PHE A 84 14.28 25.69 -4.34
C PHE A 84 14.80 26.96 -3.68
N LEU A 85 13.88 27.75 -3.12
CA LEU A 85 14.19 28.87 -2.25
C LEU A 85 14.83 28.39 -0.94
N GLU A 86 14.30 27.31 -0.39
CA GLU A 86 14.81 26.63 0.79
C GLU A 86 14.78 25.12 0.56
N PHE A 87 15.79 24.39 1.01
CA PHE A 87 15.83 22.94 0.96
C PHE A 87 16.47 22.42 2.25
N ASP A 88 15.78 21.55 2.98
CA ASP A 88 16.30 20.97 4.21
C ASP A 88 17.29 19.85 3.87
N GLU A 89 18.55 20.03 4.25
CA GLU A 89 19.59 19.02 4.07
C GLU A 89 19.33 17.76 4.90
N HIS A 90 18.57 17.88 6.00
CA HIS A 90 18.17 16.75 6.81
C HIS A 90 16.90 16.12 6.23
N PRO A 91 16.89 14.82 5.92
CA PRO A 91 15.70 14.17 5.41
C PRO A 91 14.63 14.06 6.50
N ILE A 92 13.38 14.28 6.12
CA ILE A 92 12.20 14.09 6.99
C ILE A 92 11.81 12.61 7.12
N ALA A 93 12.21 11.79 6.15
CA ALA A 93 12.02 10.34 6.14
C ALA A 93 13.10 9.66 5.31
N ALA A 94 13.48 8.44 5.70
CA ALA A 94 14.40 7.60 4.94
C ALA A 94 13.82 6.19 4.83
N ALA A 95 13.81 5.68 3.60
CA ALA A 95 13.29 4.37 3.23
C ALA A 95 14.40 3.48 2.67
N SER A 96 14.01 2.31 2.18
CA SER A 96 14.92 1.30 1.62
C SER A 96 15.63 1.75 0.34
N ILE A 97 14.93 2.49 -0.53
CA ILE A 97 15.43 2.89 -1.86
C ILE A 97 15.64 4.41 -2.02
N ALA A 98 15.13 5.20 -1.09
CA ALA A 98 15.07 6.64 -1.22
C ALA A 98 14.99 7.34 0.14
N GLN A 99 15.27 8.63 0.15
CA GLN A 99 14.97 9.52 1.27
C GLN A 99 14.15 10.72 0.81
N VAL A 100 13.39 11.30 1.74
CA VAL A 100 12.48 12.41 1.49
C VAL A 100 13.00 13.64 2.20
N HIS A 101 13.09 14.74 1.47
CA HIS A 101 13.45 16.05 1.99
C HIS A 101 12.29 17.01 1.90
N ARG A 102 12.29 18.02 2.78
CA ARG A 102 11.37 19.15 2.67
C ARG A 102 12.04 20.27 1.90
N GLY A 103 11.31 20.86 0.96
CA GLY A 103 11.74 22.04 0.21
C GLY A 103 10.66 23.10 0.15
N ARG A 104 11.07 24.31 -0.27
CA ARG A 104 10.19 25.43 -0.60
C ARG A 104 10.56 25.92 -2.00
N LEU A 105 9.58 25.95 -2.91
CA LEU A 105 9.76 26.44 -4.27
C LEU A 105 9.81 27.97 -4.33
N ASN A 106 10.28 28.52 -5.45
CA ASN A 106 10.35 29.97 -5.68
C ASN A 106 9.00 30.71 -5.60
N ASN A 107 7.89 29.98 -5.75
CA ASN A 107 6.53 30.50 -5.57
C ASN A 107 5.99 30.32 -4.14
N ASN A 108 6.87 30.05 -3.17
CA ASN A 108 6.59 29.78 -1.76
C ASN A 108 5.80 28.50 -1.45
N GLN A 109 5.53 27.65 -2.43
CA GLN A 109 4.89 26.35 -2.17
C GLN A 109 5.86 25.40 -1.47
N GLU A 110 5.40 24.76 -0.40
CA GLU A 110 6.17 23.72 0.29
C GLU A 110 5.99 22.37 -0.41
N VAL A 111 7.10 21.64 -0.56
CA VAL A 111 7.15 20.37 -1.28
C VAL A 111 7.91 19.30 -0.50
N ALA A 112 7.49 18.06 -0.68
CA ALA A 112 8.24 16.87 -0.31
C ALA A 112 8.97 16.34 -1.55
N VAL A 113 10.28 16.15 -1.44
CA VAL A 113 11.16 15.71 -2.53
C VAL A 113 11.74 14.35 -2.15
N LYS A 114 11.18 13.28 -2.73
CA LYS A 114 11.63 11.89 -2.56
C LYS A 114 12.71 11.62 -3.61
N VAL A 115 13.91 11.25 -3.17
CA VAL A 115 15.09 11.08 -4.03
C VAL A 115 15.67 9.69 -3.81
N GLN A 116 15.86 8.95 -4.90
CA GLN A 116 16.50 7.63 -4.84
C GLN A 116 17.98 7.74 -4.44
N TYR A 117 18.47 6.70 -3.77
CA TYR A 117 19.89 6.62 -3.46
C TYR A 117 20.74 6.50 -4.74
N PRO A 118 21.92 7.15 -4.77
CA PRO A 118 22.79 7.15 -5.94
C PRO A 118 23.22 5.74 -6.33
N GLY A 119 23.10 5.42 -7.63
CA GLY A 119 23.54 4.13 -8.19
C GLY A 119 22.67 2.93 -7.82
N LEU A 120 21.50 3.14 -7.22
CA LEU A 120 20.61 2.07 -6.76
C LEU A 120 20.17 1.14 -7.92
N GLU A 121 19.73 1.71 -9.05
CA GLU A 121 19.29 0.93 -10.21
C GLU A 121 20.36 -0.06 -10.68
N ARG A 122 21.63 0.37 -10.70
CA ARG A 122 22.75 -0.49 -11.10
C ARG A 122 22.98 -1.62 -10.08
N ARG A 123 22.94 -1.31 -8.79
CA ARG A 123 23.10 -2.32 -7.72
C ARG A 123 21.98 -3.36 -7.81
N MET A 124 20.74 -2.91 -7.97
CA MET A 124 19.59 -3.80 -8.08
C MET A 124 19.64 -4.68 -9.33
N LYS A 125 20.12 -4.17 -10.47
CA LYS A 125 20.35 -5.00 -11.67
C LYS A 125 21.35 -6.13 -11.42
N ILE A 126 22.43 -5.85 -10.68
CA ILE A 126 23.43 -6.86 -10.30
C ILE A 126 22.83 -7.89 -9.34
N ASP A 127 22.04 -7.44 -8.37
CA ASP A 127 21.38 -8.32 -7.39
C ASP A 127 20.38 -9.26 -8.08
N ILE A 128 19.52 -8.73 -8.96
CA ILE A 128 18.56 -9.53 -9.74
C ILE A 128 19.28 -10.54 -10.65
N MET A 129 20.38 -10.14 -11.29
CA MET A 129 21.19 -11.06 -12.11
C MET A 129 21.79 -12.19 -11.26
N THR A 130 22.31 -11.87 -10.08
CA THR A 130 22.87 -12.85 -9.14
C THR A 130 21.79 -13.81 -8.64
N MET A 131 20.61 -13.29 -8.26
CA MET A 131 19.46 -14.10 -7.85
C MET A 131 18.95 -14.99 -8.98
N SER A 132 18.94 -14.50 -10.23
CA SER A 132 18.59 -15.27 -11.42
C SER A 132 19.54 -16.44 -11.66
N PHE A 133 20.85 -16.19 -11.54
CA PHE A 133 21.86 -17.24 -11.64
C PHE A 133 21.69 -18.30 -10.54
N LEU A 134 21.58 -17.88 -9.28
CA LEU A 134 21.39 -18.80 -8.14
C LEU A 134 20.09 -19.58 -8.25
N SER A 135 18.99 -18.94 -8.64
CA SER A 135 17.69 -19.58 -8.85
C SER A 135 17.80 -20.71 -9.87
N LYS A 136 18.46 -20.47 -11.01
CA LYS A 136 18.66 -21.50 -12.05
C LYS A 136 19.51 -22.67 -11.54
N SER A 137 20.57 -22.39 -10.77
CA SER A 137 21.40 -23.44 -10.17
C SER A 137 20.63 -24.26 -9.13
N LEU A 138 19.82 -23.63 -8.30
CA LEU A 138 19.00 -24.28 -7.27
C LEU A 138 17.86 -25.11 -7.87
N SER A 139 17.25 -24.65 -8.97
CA SER A 139 16.22 -25.42 -9.68
C SER A 139 16.74 -26.74 -10.26
N TRP A 140 18.06 -26.86 -10.48
CA TRP A 140 18.67 -28.14 -10.86
C TRP A 140 18.75 -29.13 -9.68
N ILE A 141 18.89 -28.63 -8.45
CA ILE A 141 19.01 -29.45 -7.22
C ILE A 141 17.63 -29.73 -6.61
N PHE A 142 16.69 -28.78 -6.71
CA PHE A 142 15.34 -28.84 -6.15
C PHE A 142 14.28 -28.49 -7.22
N PRO A 143 14.01 -29.40 -8.17
CA PRO A 143 13.12 -29.12 -9.31
C PRO A 143 11.66 -28.85 -8.90
N ASP A 144 11.23 -29.32 -7.73
CA ASP A 144 9.87 -29.09 -7.22
C ASP A 144 9.63 -27.65 -6.74
N TYR A 145 10.68 -26.85 -6.55
CA TYR A 145 10.57 -25.47 -6.10
C TYR A 145 10.60 -24.47 -7.27
N ARG A 146 9.53 -23.67 -7.39
CA ARG A 146 9.37 -22.64 -8.45
C ARG A 146 10.03 -21.31 -8.09
N PHE A 147 11.34 -21.32 -7.86
CA PHE A 147 12.11 -20.10 -7.56
C PHE A 147 12.03 -19.04 -8.66
N GLU A 148 11.94 -19.46 -9.93
CA GLU A 148 11.88 -18.54 -11.07
C GLU A 148 10.65 -17.62 -11.02
N LYS A 149 9.47 -18.16 -10.67
CA LYS A 149 8.23 -17.36 -10.61
C LYS A 149 8.29 -16.30 -9.50
N LEU A 150 8.90 -16.63 -8.37
CA LEU A 150 9.10 -15.69 -7.27
C LEU A 150 10.06 -14.57 -7.69
N LEU A 151 11.14 -14.92 -8.40
CA LEU A 151 12.11 -13.95 -8.89
C LEU A 151 11.50 -13.00 -9.90
N THR A 152 10.70 -13.49 -10.86
CA THR A 152 10.02 -12.62 -11.83
C THR A 152 9.09 -11.62 -11.13
N GLU A 153 8.36 -12.04 -10.10
CA GLU A 153 7.48 -11.14 -9.35
C GLU A 153 8.25 -10.12 -8.51
N PHE A 154 9.40 -10.53 -7.97
CA PHE A 154 10.34 -9.64 -7.28
C PHE A 154 10.90 -8.58 -8.23
N GLU A 155 11.45 -8.98 -9.38
CA GLU A 155 11.97 -8.08 -10.40
C GLU A 155 10.90 -7.08 -10.88
N ARG A 156 9.68 -7.56 -11.11
CA ARG A 156 8.54 -6.71 -11.49
C ARG A 156 8.23 -5.68 -10.41
N THR A 157 8.23 -6.08 -9.14
CA THR A 157 7.93 -5.19 -8.01
C THR A 157 9.01 -4.14 -7.81
N MET A 158 10.26 -4.57 -7.80
CA MET A 158 11.43 -3.70 -7.72
C MET A 158 11.49 -2.68 -8.88
N SER A 159 11.12 -3.09 -10.09
CA SER A 159 11.09 -2.19 -11.25
C SER A 159 10.03 -1.10 -11.12
N MET A 160 8.90 -1.40 -10.46
CA MET A 160 7.87 -0.38 -10.19
C MET A 160 8.32 0.60 -9.10
N GLU A 161 9.00 0.12 -8.05
CA GLU A 161 9.51 0.98 -6.98
C GLU A 161 10.65 1.91 -7.44
N LEU A 162 11.43 1.49 -8.45
CA LEU A 162 12.51 2.30 -9.03
C LEU A 162 12.07 3.33 -10.06
N ASP A 163 10.79 3.38 -10.46
CA ASP A 163 10.29 4.37 -11.41
C ASP A 163 9.27 5.29 -10.75
N PHE A 164 9.76 6.40 -10.20
CA PHE A 164 8.92 7.40 -9.55
C PHE A 164 7.94 8.11 -10.49
N THR A 165 8.12 8.02 -11.81
CA THR A 165 7.10 8.50 -12.75
C THR A 165 5.85 7.63 -12.71
N GLN A 166 6.00 6.33 -12.41
CA GLN A 166 4.87 5.44 -12.24
C GLN A 166 4.15 5.71 -10.92
N GLU A 167 4.89 5.94 -9.84
CA GLU A 167 4.33 6.37 -8.54
C GLU A 167 3.53 7.67 -8.69
N ALA A 168 4.08 8.67 -9.38
CA ALA A 168 3.39 9.93 -9.67
C ALA A 168 2.06 9.72 -10.46
N LYS A 169 2.07 8.89 -11.51
CA LYS A 169 0.85 8.55 -12.27
C LYS A 169 -0.20 7.84 -11.40
N ASN A 170 0.24 6.93 -10.52
CA ASN A 170 -0.65 6.23 -9.61
C ASN A 170 -1.29 7.20 -8.61
N SER A 171 -0.53 8.17 -8.11
CA SER A 171 -1.00 9.24 -7.25
C SER A 171 -2.11 10.06 -7.93
N GLU A 172 -1.87 10.56 -9.14
CA GLU A 172 -2.88 11.35 -9.87
C GLU A 172 -4.14 10.55 -10.21
N ARG A 173 -3.99 9.27 -10.59
CA ARG A 173 -5.14 8.37 -10.80
C ARG A 173 -5.94 8.20 -9.51
N THR A 174 -5.25 8.01 -8.38
CA THR A 174 -5.91 7.90 -7.06
C THR A 174 -6.64 9.20 -6.71
N ALA A 175 -6.01 10.36 -6.93
CA ALA A 175 -6.64 11.66 -6.72
C ALA A 175 -7.92 11.82 -7.57
N SER A 176 -7.89 11.34 -8.82
CA SER A 176 -9.07 11.33 -9.70
C SER A 176 -10.19 10.42 -9.19
N CYS A 177 -9.85 9.21 -8.72
CA CYS A 177 -10.81 8.28 -8.11
C CYS A 177 -11.54 8.91 -6.90
N PHE A 178 -10.81 9.68 -6.08
CA PHE A 178 -11.34 10.29 -4.86
C PHE A 178 -11.76 11.75 -5.01
N ARG A 179 -11.87 12.31 -6.22
CA ARG A 179 -12.23 13.72 -6.46
C ARG A 179 -13.54 14.17 -5.77
N LYS A 180 -14.48 13.25 -5.54
CA LYS A 180 -15.77 13.51 -4.89
C LYS A 180 -15.78 13.19 -3.38
N ASN A 181 -14.66 12.69 -2.85
CA ASN A 181 -14.52 12.29 -1.46
C ASN A 181 -13.73 13.36 -0.71
N ASN A 182 -14.39 14.07 0.21
CA ASN A 182 -13.78 15.19 0.94
C ASN A 182 -12.90 14.76 2.12
N VAL A 183 -12.85 13.46 2.43
CA VAL A 183 -12.03 12.91 3.52
C VAL A 183 -10.64 12.53 3.03
N VAL A 184 -10.49 12.15 1.76
CA VAL A 184 -9.22 11.66 1.21
C VAL A 184 -8.48 12.81 0.52
N LYS A 185 -7.21 13.00 0.87
CA LYS A 185 -6.31 13.92 0.20
C LYS A 185 -5.16 13.12 -0.42
N VAL A 186 -4.83 13.46 -1.66
CA VAL A 186 -3.64 12.96 -2.35
C VAL A 186 -2.80 14.19 -2.70
N PRO A 187 -1.52 14.25 -2.30
CA PRO A 187 -0.63 15.36 -2.61
C PRO A 187 -0.53 15.60 -4.13
N CYS A 188 -0.57 16.86 -4.55
CA CYS A 188 -0.36 17.20 -5.96
C CYS A 188 1.08 16.95 -6.37
N VAL A 189 1.28 16.35 -7.56
CA VAL A 189 2.61 16.09 -8.14
C VAL A 189 3.09 17.32 -8.92
N PHE A 190 4.37 17.65 -8.78
CA PHE A 190 5.05 18.68 -9.57
C PHE A 190 5.86 18.00 -10.69
N TRP A 191 5.21 17.79 -11.84
CA TRP A 191 5.81 17.04 -12.97
C TRP A 191 7.09 17.64 -13.53
N GLU A 192 7.19 18.98 -13.56
CA GLU A 192 8.39 19.71 -13.99
C GLU A 192 9.61 19.45 -13.09
N LEU A 193 9.37 18.91 -11.89
CA LEU A 193 10.37 18.57 -10.87
C LEU A 193 10.33 17.07 -10.52
N THR A 194 9.80 16.23 -11.43
CA THR A 194 9.70 14.78 -11.25
C THR A 194 10.39 14.06 -12.40
N SER A 195 11.15 13.02 -12.07
CA SER A 195 11.85 12.12 -12.98
C SER A 195 11.69 10.67 -12.49
N LYS A 196 12.48 9.73 -13.03
CA LYS A 196 12.45 8.34 -12.54
C LYS A 196 13.02 8.20 -11.14
N GLU A 197 14.01 9.03 -10.79
CA GLU A 197 14.73 8.95 -9.52
C GLU A 197 14.39 10.08 -8.54
N VAL A 198 13.61 11.07 -8.95
CA VAL A 198 13.16 12.20 -8.11
C VAL A 198 11.65 12.35 -8.23
N LEU A 199 10.92 12.32 -7.12
CA LEU A 199 9.49 12.63 -7.04
C LEU A 199 9.29 13.88 -6.20
N THR A 200 8.70 14.91 -6.80
CA THR A 200 8.34 16.14 -6.08
C THR A 200 6.84 16.25 -5.97
N MET A 201 6.33 16.35 -4.73
CA MET A 201 4.90 16.46 -4.44
C MET A 201 4.61 17.52 -3.38
N GLU A 202 3.35 17.94 -3.27
CA GLU A 202 2.86 18.86 -2.25
C GLU A 202 3.26 18.36 -0.85
N PHE A 203 3.90 19.23 -0.06
CA PHE A 203 4.18 18.90 1.33
C PHE A 203 2.88 18.90 2.12
N CYS A 204 2.57 17.76 2.75
CA CYS A 204 1.38 17.61 3.58
C CYS A 204 1.77 17.39 5.05
N SER A 205 1.14 18.17 5.94
CA SER A 205 1.32 18.02 7.39
C SER A 205 0.18 17.22 8.01
N GLY A 206 0.51 16.37 8.98
CA GLY A 206 -0.45 15.61 9.76
C GLY A 206 0.23 14.71 10.78
N TYR A 207 -0.58 13.92 11.48
CA TYR A 207 -0.11 12.91 12.42
C TYR A 207 -0.03 11.55 11.73
N LYS A 208 0.97 10.72 12.08
CA LYS A 208 0.97 9.32 11.63
C LYS A 208 -0.32 8.63 12.10
N VAL A 209 -0.91 7.81 11.24
CA VAL A 209 -2.23 7.21 11.48
C VAL A 209 -2.26 6.26 12.70
N ASP A 210 -1.10 5.70 13.07
CA ASP A 210 -0.90 4.83 14.23
C ASP A 210 -0.55 5.59 15.52
N ASN A 211 -0.34 6.90 15.46
CA ASN A 211 -0.03 7.73 16.63
C ASN A 211 -1.31 8.19 17.36
N LEU A 212 -1.93 7.26 18.07
CA LEU A 212 -3.21 7.48 18.76
C LEU A 212 -3.18 8.65 19.76
N ASP A 213 -2.06 8.87 20.42
CA ASP A 213 -1.92 9.95 21.41
C ASP A 213 -1.92 11.32 20.75
N SER A 214 -1.26 11.45 19.59
CA SER A 214 -1.28 12.72 18.83
C SER A 214 -2.66 13.00 18.26
N LEU A 215 -3.37 11.97 17.77
CA LEU A 215 -4.75 12.10 17.30
C LEU A 215 -5.68 12.58 18.43
N ARG A 216 -5.60 11.95 19.61
CA ARG A 216 -6.41 12.34 20.79
C ARG A 216 -6.12 13.77 21.23
N LYS A 217 -4.84 14.18 21.27
CA LYS A 217 -4.43 15.55 21.61
C LYS A 217 -4.96 16.57 20.60
N ALA A 218 -5.19 16.18 19.36
CA ALA A 218 -5.76 17.02 18.30
C ALA A 218 -7.30 16.98 18.23
N ASP A 219 -8.01 16.40 19.22
CA ASP A 219 -9.47 16.16 19.19
C ASP A 219 -9.93 15.29 17.99
N ILE A 220 -9.05 14.44 17.46
CA ILE A 220 -9.37 13.51 16.38
C ILE A 220 -9.63 12.14 16.98
N SER A 221 -10.86 11.64 16.79
CA SER A 221 -11.26 10.32 17.25
C SER A 221 -10.57 9.22 16.43
N PRO A 222 -9.73 8.35 17.04
CA PRO A 222 -9.09 7.25 16.32
C PRO A 222 -10.10 6.26 15.72
N THR A 223 -11.24 6.08 16.37
CA THR A 223 -12.38 5.31 15.86
C THR A 223 -12.87 5.84 14.52
N LYS A 224 -13.09 7.15 14.41
CA LYS A 224 -13.52 7.76 13.14
C LYS A 224 -12.47 7.67 12.05
N VAL A 225 -11.19 7.76 12.42
CA VAL A 225 -10.08 7.54 11.48
C VAL A 225 -10.08 6.11 10.95
N ALA A 226 -10.29 5.12 11.82
CA ALA A 226 -10.39 3.72 11.43
C ALA A 226 -11.58 3.44 10.51
N GLU A 227 -12.76 4.01 10.82
CA GLU A 227 -13.93 3.95 9.94
C GLU A 227 -13.64 4.53 8.55
N ALA A 228 -13.03 5.72 8.50
CA ALA A 228 -12.66 6.37 7.25
C ALA A 228 -11.63 5.55 6.43
N LEU A 229 -10.67 4.89 7.09
CA LEU A 229 -9.74 3.99 6.42
C LEU A 229 -10.44 2.78 5.81
N ILE A 230 -11.37 2.16 6.54
CA ILE A 230 -12.13 1.01 6.03
C ILE A 230 -12.97 1.44 4.82
N GLU A 231 -13.59 2.62 4.88
CA GLU A 231 -14.35 3.18 3.74
C GLU A 231 -13.43 3.47 2.55
N LEU A 232 -12.25 4.06 2.78
CA LEU A 232 -11.24 4.33 1.76
C LEU A 232 -10.83 3.05 1.00
N PHE A 233 -10.37 2.03 1.71
CA PHE A 233 -9.94 0.77 1.07
C PHE A 233 -11.11 0.00 0.46
N GLY A 234 -12.29 0.05 1.10
CA GLY A 234 -13.51 -0.50 0.54
C GLY A 234 -13.88 0.16 -0.79
N GLU A 235 -13.76 1.49 -0.89
CA GLU A 235 -14.02 2.22 -2.13
C GLU A 235 -12.99 1.88 -3.22
N MET A 236 -11.70 1.81 -2.87
CA MET A 236 -10.64 1.36 -3.77
C MET A 236 -10.93 -0.02 -4.38
N ILE A 237 -11.34 -0.99 -3.54
CA ILE A 237 -11.62 -2.38 -3.96
C ILE A 237 -12.92 -2.46 -4.75
N PHE A 238 -14.04 -2.02 -4.17
CA PHE A 238 -15.38 -2.34 -4.67
C PHE A 238 -15.94 -1.33 -5.67
N VAL A 239 -15.45 -0.09 -5.65
CA VAL A 239 -15.93 0.98 -6.54
C VAL A 239 -14.94 1.20 -7.67
N HIS A 240 -13.68 1.49 -7.34
CA HIS A 240 -12.67 1.89 -8.32
C HIS A 240 -11.98 0.68 -8.98
N GLY A 241 -11.76 -0.40 -8.24
CA GLY A 241 -10.93 -1.52 -8.70
C GLY A 241 -9.47 -1.13 -8.92
N PHE A 242 -9.02 -0.08 -8.25
CA PHE A 242 -7.64 0.39 -8.26
C PHE A 242 -7.19 0.51 -6.81
N VAL A 243 -6.39 -0.47 -6.37
CA VAL A 243 -6.15 -0.74 -4.96
C VAL A 243 -4.70 -0.49 -4.63
N HIS A 244 -4.49 0.29 -3.57
CA HIS A 244 -3.16 0.52 -3.00
C HIS A 244 -2.64 -0.79 -2.37
N GLY A 245 -1.46 -1.23 -2.81
CA GLY A 245 -0.86 -2.52 -2.46
C GLY A 245 -0.01 -2.52 -1.18
N ASP A 246 0.48 -1.35 -0.74
CA ASP A 246 1.24 -1.22 0.53
C ASP A 246 0.77 -0.08 1.44
N PRO A 247 -0.43 -0.17 2.05
CA PRO A 247 -0.94 0.88 2.93
C PRO A 247 -0.38 0.75 4.36
N HIS A 248 0.94 0.75 4.46
CA HIS A 248 1.65 0.82 5.72
C HIS A 248 1.26 2.10 6.49
N PRO A 249 1.13 2.09 7.83
CA PRO A 249 0.76 3.28 8.61
C PRO A 249 1.64 4.51 8.36
N GLY A 250 2.91 4.30 7.98
CA GLY A 250 3.84 5.38 7.60
C GLY A 250 3.46 6.12 6.31
N ASN A 251 2.66 5.50 5.43
CA ASN A 251 2.25 6.07 4.13
C ASN A 251 0.94 6.85 4.24
N ILE A 252 0.34 6.93 5.44
CA ILE A 252 -0.94 7.58 5.68
C ILE A 252 -0.79 8.58 6.83
N LEU A 253 -1.10 9.85 6.54
CA LEU A 253 -1.22 10.88 7.56
C LEU A 253 -2.68 11.21 7.83
N VAL A 254 -2.95 11.61 9.06
CA VAL A 254 -4.22 12.21 9.46
C VAL A 254 -3.98 13.70 9.65
N SER A 255 -4.48 14.50 8.71
CA SER A 255 -4.35 15.95 8.75
C SER A 255 -5.57 16.58 9.42
N PRO A 256 -5.42 17.54 10.34
CA PRO A 256 -6.55 18.24 10.96
C PRO A 256 -7.24 19.25 10.02
N GLN A 257 -6.70 19.50 8.82
CA GLN A 257 -7.17 20.54 7.90
C GLN A 257 -8.40 20.14 7.05
N GLY A 258 -9.03 18.99 7.31
CA GLY A 258 -10.18 18.49 6.53
C GLY A 258 -11.52 19.15 6.86
N GLN A 259 -12.42 19.22 5.87
CA GLN A 259 -13.76 19.85 5.98
C GLN A 259 -14.71 19.19 7.02
N GLY A 260 -14.30 18.10 7.67
CA GLY A 260 -15.10 17.33 8.64
C GLY A 260 -14.39 16.95 9.93
N LYS A 261 -13.34 17.70 10.33
CA LYS A 261 -12.38 17.52 11.45
C LYS A 261 -11.02 16.93 11.08
N PHE A 262 -10.94 16.09 10.04
CA PHE A 262 -9.67 15.57 9.54
C PHE A 262 -9.75 15.15 8.07
N SER A 263 -8.59 14.94 7.44
CA SER A 263 -8.43 14.24 6.17
C SER A 263 -7.38 13.14 6.26
N LEU A 264 -7.57 12.07 5.50
CA LEU A 264 -6.59 11.00 5.29
C LEU A 264 -5.71 11.37 4.11
N VAL A 265 -4.44 11.67 4.35
CA VAL A 265 -3.47 11.98 3.31
C VAL A 265 -2.72 10.70 2.94
N LEU A 266 -2.80 10.30 1.67
CA LEU A 266 -2.04 9.17 1.12
C LEU A 266 -0.73 9.69 0.51
N LEU A 267 0.41 9.17 0.95
CA LEU A 267 1.73 9.68 0.58
C LEU A 267 2.45 8.82 -0.45
N ASP A 268 2.50 7.50 -0.23
CA ASP A 268 3.19 6.57 -1.13
C ASP A 268 2.20 6.02 -2.15
N HIS A 269 2.62 5.97 -3.42
CA HIS A 269 1.80 5.39 -4.48
C HIS A 269 2.58 4.40 -5.37
N GLY A 270 3.67 3.83 -4.85
CA GLY A 270 4.57 2.96 -5.60
C GLY A 270 3.91 1.64 -6.03
N ILE A 271 3.05 1.08 -5.17
CA ILE A 271 2.44 -0.24 -5.41
C ILE A 271 0.93 -0.11 -5.53
N TYR A 272 0.40 -0.35 -6.73
CA TYR A 272 -1.03 -0.45 -6.99
C TYR A 272 -1.37 -1.71 -7.78
N LYS A 273 -2.60 -2.20 -7.59
CA LYS A 273 -3.16 -3.33 -8.33
C LYS A 273 -4.50 -2.96 -8.93
N GLU A 274 -4.71 -3.36 -10.18
CA GLU A 274 -5.99 -3.27 -10.85
C GLU A 274 -6.78 -4.57 -10.66
N LEU A 275 -8.03 -4.43 -10.23
CA LEU A 275 -8.97 -5.51 -10.06
C LEU A 275 -10.03 -5.41 -11.14
N ASP A 276 -10.10 -6.43 -11.99
CA ASP A 276 -11.13 -6.49 -13.01
C ASP A 276 -12.54 -6.61 -12.40
N GLN A 277 -13.56 -6.35 -13.20
CA GLN A 277 -14.94 -6.35 -12.72
C GLN A 277 -15.39 -7.73 -12.22
N LYS A 278 -14.98 -8.82 -12.90
CA LYS A 278 -15.36 -10.18 -12.51
C LYS A 278 -14.82 -10.50 -11.13
N PHE A 279 -13.52 -10.25 -10.93
CA PHE A 279 -12.85 -10.48 -9.66
C PHE A 279 -13.52 -9.69 -8.53
N ARG A 280 -13.86 -8.42 -8.74
CA ARG A 280 -14.55 -7.60 -7.73
C ARG A 280 -15.93 -8.14 -7.37
N LEU A 281 -16.69 -8.63 -8.35
CA LEU A 281 -17.99 -9.23 -8.12
C LEU A 281 -17.87 -10.55 -7.36
N ASP A 282 -16.95 -11.42 -7.75
CA ASP A 282 -16.68 -12.68 -7.07
C ASP A 282 -16.23 -12.43 -5.63
N TYR A 283 -15.43 -11.38 -5.40
CA TYR A 283 -15.00 -10.99 -4.06
C TYR A 283 -16.15 -10.45 -3.19
N CYS A 284 -17.11 -9.75 -3.78
CA CYS A 284 -18.33 -9.37 -3.07
C CYS A 284 -19.17 -10.59 -2.69
N GLN A 285 -19.29 -11.57 -3.59
CA GLN A 285 -19.98 -12.81 -3.28
C GLN A 285 -19.27 -13.58 -2.17
N LEU A 286 -17.93 -13.53 -2.11
CA LEU A 286 -17.18 -14.14 -1.02
C LEU A 286 -17.54 -13.49 0.31
N TRP A 287 -17.50 -12.16 0.41
CA TRP A 287 -17.91 -11.46 1.63
C TRP A 287 -19.35 -11.77 2.04
N LYS A 288 -20.28 -11.83 1.07
CA LYS A 288 -21.67 -12.21 1.32
C LYS A 288 -21.76 -13.64 1.87
N ALA A 289 -21.05 -14.60 1.27
CA ALA A 289 -21.02 -15.98 1.71
C ALA A 289 -20.40 -16.13 3.11
N LEU A 290 -19.33 -15.38 3.41
CA LEU A 290 -18.69 -15.32 4.72
C LEU A 290 -19.66 -14.81 5.81
N ILE A 291 -20.44 -13.78 5.50
CA ILE A 291 -21.42 -13.21 6.45
C ILE A 291 -22.60 -14.16 6.66
N LEU A 292 -23.09 -14.80 5.59
CA LEU A 292 -24.21 -15.74 5.62
C LEU A 292 -23.81 -17.16 6.05
N LEU A 293 -22.52 -17.39 6.30
CA LEU A 293 -21.95 -18.70 6.64
C LEU A 293 -22.24 -19.78 5.58
N ASP A 294 -22.28 -19.39 4.30
CA ASP A 294 -22.50 -20.29 3.17
C ASP A 294 -21.19 -21.00 2.78
N SER A 295 -20.93 -22.14 3.42
CA SER A 295 -19.71 -22.92 3.24
C SER A 295 -19.56 -23.45 1.81
N GLN A 296 -20.66 -23.81 1.15
CA GLN A 296 -20.62 -24.30 -0.23
C GLN A 296 -20.16 -23.18 -1.15
N LYS A 297 -20.73 -21.98 -1.01
CA LYS A 297 -20.33 -20.84 -1.82
C LYS A 297 -18.91 -20.38 -1.57
N ILE A 298 -18.44 -20.44 -0.33
CA ILE A 298 -17.05 -20.16 0.03
C ILE A 298 -16.08 -21.11 -0.69
N LEU A 299 -16.39 -22.41 -0.74
CA LEU A 299 -15.54 -23.40 -1.44
C LEU A 299 -15.59 -23.20 -2.96
N GLU A 300 -16.76 -22.97 -3.54
CA GLU A 300 -16.91 -22.65 -4.98
C GLU A 300 -16.07 -21.45 -5.40
N LEU A 301 -16.16 -20.35 -4.63
CA LEU A 301 -15.36 -19.14 -4.88
C LEU A 301 -13.87 -19.39 -4.61
N GLY A 302 -13.56 -20.25 -3.65
CA GLY A 302 -12.22 -20.75 -3.40
C GLY A 302 -11.54 -21.37 -4.61
N GLU A 303 -12.26 -22.23 -5.33
CA GLU A 303 -11.79 -22.80 -6.60
C GLU A 303 -11.60 -21.71 -7.66
N GLN A 304 -12.55 -20.76 -7.77
CA GLN A 304 -12.45 -19.65 -8.74
C GLN A 304 -11.25 -18.72 -8.47
N PHE A 305 -10.88 -18.52 -7.20
CA PHE A 305 -9.69 -17.77 -6.82
C PHE A 305 -8.39 -18.58 -6.88
N GLY A 306 -8.44 -19.86 -7.28
CA GLY A 306 -7.27 -20.74 -7.37
C GLY A 306 -6.70 -21.16 -5.99
N VAL A 307 -7.50 -21.03 -4.93
CA VAL A 307 -7.16 -21.46 -3.57
C VAL A 307 -7.65 -22.88 -3.29
N GLY A 308 -8.70 -23.30 -3.98
CA GLY A 308 -9.31 -24.62 -3.93
C GLY A 308 -9.65 -25.07 -2.50
N LYS A 309 -9.26 -26.29 -2.13
CA LYS A 309 -9.53 -26.88 -0.80
C LYS A 309 -9.08 -26.04 0.41
N TYR A 310 -8.15 -25.10 0.21
CA TYR A 310 -7.69 -24.21 1.29
C TYR A 310 -8.68 -23.08 1.60
N ALA A 311 -9.70 -22.87 0.76
CA ALA A 311 -10.74 -21.86 0.98
C ALA A 311 -11.58 -22.12 2.23
N LYS A 312 -11.56 -23.35 2.77
CA LYS A 312 -12.13 -23.67 4.09
C LYS A 312 -11.55 -22.81 5.23
N TYR A 313 -10.37 -22.23 5.04
CA TYR A 313 -9.74 -21.33 6.01
C TYR A 313 -10.15 -19.86 5.84
N PHE A 314 -10.87 -19.49 4.77
CA PHE A 314 -11.30 -18.11 4.52
C PHE A 314 -12.07 -17.50 5.70
N PRO A 315 -12.99 -18.20 6.40
CA PRO A 315 -13.67 -17.58 7.54
C PRO A 315 -12.74 -17.22 8.69
N VAL A 316 -11.76 -18.07 8.99
CA VAL A 316 -10.77 -17.79 10.03
C VAL A 316 -9.91 -16.59 9.61
N ILE A 317 -9.51 -16.58 8.35
CA ILE A 317 -8.61 -15.59 7.77
C ILE A 317 -9.27 -14.20 7.67
N PHE A 318 -10.50 -14.11 7.15
CA PHE A 318 -11.17 -12.84 6.85
C PHE A 318 -12.05 -12.34 7.99
N THR A 319 -12.56 -13.24 8.83
CA THR A 319 -13.53 -12.88 9.88
C THR A 319 -13.10 -13.31 11.28
N GLY A 320 -11.99 -14.03 11.43
CA GLY A 320 -11.57 -14.62 12.70
C GLY A 320 -12.52 -15.70 13.23
N ARG A 321 -13.44 -16.21 12.41
CA ARG A 321 -14.45 -17.20 12.82
C ARG A 321 -14.05 -18.59 12.34
N THR A 322 -14.20 -19.59 13.21
CA THR A 322 -14.08 -21.00 12.81
C THR A 322 -15.40 -21.49 12.20
N ILE A 323 -15.33 -22.32 11.15
CA ILE A 323 -16.51 -23.03 10.60
C ILE A 323 -16.71 -24.37 11.34
N GLU A 324 -16.43 -24.44 12.65
CA GLU A 324 -16.53 -25.71 13.39
C GLU A 324 -17.94 -25.99 13.91
N ARG A 325 -18.97 -25.84 13.06
CA ARG A 325 -20.34 -26.20 13.48
C ARG A 325 -21.13 -27.17 12.60
N TYR A 326 -20.63 -27.62 11.44
CA TYR A 326 -21.45 -28.49 10.56
C TYR A 326 -20.73 -29.64 9.84
N TYR A 327 -19.55 -30.08 10.29
CA TYR A 327 -18.91 -31.29 9.75
C TYR A 327 -19.38 -32.62 10.41
N TRP A 328 -20.42 -32.60 11.26
CA TRP A 328 -20.92 -33.82 11.95
C TRP A 328 -22.38 -34.19 11.65
N ILE A 329 -22.98 -33.67 10.58
CA ILE A 329 -24.28 -34.19 10.10
C ILE A 329 -24.18 -34.40 8.59
N LEU A 330 -23.52 -35.50 8.20
CA LEU A 330 -23.90 -36.35 7.08
C LEU A 330 -23.29 -37.74 7.32
#